data_AF-A0A9P5NZB1-F1
#
_entry.id   AF-A0A9P5NZB1-F1
#
_cell.length_a   1.000
_cell.length_b   1.000
_cell.length_c   1.000
_cell.angle_alpha   90.00
_cell.angle_beta   90.00
_cell.angle_gamma   90.00
#
_symmetry.space_group_name_H-M   'P 1'
#
loop_
_entity.id
_entity.type
_entity.pdbx_description
1 polymer ?
#
loop_
_entity_poly.entity_id
_entity_poly.type
_entity_poly.pdbx_seq_one_letter_code
_entity_poly.pdbx_strand_id
1 'polypeptide(L)'
;MIYPASFLAKRHVTWHISSFTKLSNTLGCLRSIPYGGSEASYNTRAGLAVLNRTSRIPLLRTLDIQKLRSKNRSVFNLSLKHRVNLRILSLRTEIAIFYNRRASDPLHRQFPFETIGAFYYHPPPPDTPLSAWPEVAGIRFRIMHHLVQFDDGEDLKLPNGDVWQITLGKLLTVPEWKPLLEKLRMEKLLKKGVIAALQKSEMLKENMLPDYIRVIRALDPRKMQSSGQDVYDLSGMLGPTFHIPSRQESNPPGNPTLPDGGTLPGISVCIIRYHGILRSDDRIFPPGTVGSLYYHRPSREAVAGSIRFRLMSDVSQFDDGKDLMLPTGKVWQILLYRLVNRAGWKPLLQKLEDENLVDEGVIAGLTSKRESVVHTLDPRKMQLSGQEVFNLSGYYVLPFTSYQITRPHPITQSASFTTINLSTMTTGDSLLAPSGHCITIRRHLTTSTLGASGSAL
;
A
#
# COMPACT_ATOMS: atom_id res chain seq x y z
N MET A 1 21.06 -26.88 -46.32
CA MET A 1 21.78 -27.64 -45.28
C MET A 1 22.16 -26.66 -44.16
N ILE A 2 21.24 -26.40 -43.22
CA ILE A 2 21.44 -25.53 -42.05
C ILE A 2 20.58 -26.14 -40.93
N TYR A 3 21.22 -26.56 -39.83
CA TYR A 3 20.55 -27.06 -38.63
C TYR A 3 19.90 -25.91 -37.84
N PRO A 4 18.74 -26.10 -37.19
CA PRO A 4 18.27 -25.16 -36.18
C PRO A 4 18.90 -25.45 -34.82
N ALA A 5 19.41 -24.40 -34.18
CA ALA A 5 19.98 -24.41 -32.84
C ALA A 5 18.90 -24.70 -31.77
N SER A 6 19.21 -25.65 -30.90
CA SER A 6 18.43 -26.00 -29.71
C SER A 6 18.65 -24.96 -28.61
N PHE A 7 17.57 -24.28 -28.20
CA PHE A 7 17.56 -23.41 -27.02
C PHE A 7 17.41 -24.26 -25.75
N LEU A 8 18.51 -24.41 -25.00
CA LEU A 8 18.53 -24.95 -23.64
C LEU A 8 17.96 -23.92 -22.65
N ALA A 9 16.71 -24.10 -22.23
CA ALA A 9 16.14 -23.34 -21.13
C ALA A 9 16.69 -23.85 -19.78
N LYS A 10 17.67 -23.12 -19.21
CA LYS A 10 18.10 -23.31 -17.82
C LYS A 10 16.98 -22.89 -16.88
N ARG A 11 16.39 -23.84 -16.16
CA ARG A 11 15.51 -23.56 -15.02
C ARG A 11 16.38 -23.24 -13.79
N HIS A 12 16.32 -21.99 -13.33
CA HIS A 12 16.81 -21.63 -12.00
C HIS A 12 15.72 -21.93 -10.97
N VAL A 13 16.05 -22.77 -9.99
CA VAL A 13 15.26 -22.99 -8.79
C VAL A 13 15.86 -22.12 -7.69
N THR A 14 15.10 -21.16 -7.17
CA THR A 14 15.52 -20.30 -6.06
C THR A 14 14.91 -20.84 -4.77
N TRP A 15 15.75 -21.14 -3.80
CA TRP A 15 15.34 -21.56 -2.46
C TRP A 15 15.18 -20.35 -1.56
N HIS A 16 14.06 -20.27 -0.84
CA HIS A 16 13.87 -19.30 0.25
C HIS A 16 14.17 -19.98 1.60
N ILE A 17 15.18 -19.48 2.30
CA ILE A 17 15.44 -19.81 3.71
C ILE A 17 14.87 -18.66 4.54
N SER A 18 13.82 -18.93 5.32
CA SER A 18 13.34 -18.02 6.35
C SER A 18 13.99 -18.38 7.69
N SER A 19 14.85 -17.50 8.20
CA SER A 19 15.47 -17.63 9.51
C SER A 19 14.49 -17.28 10.64
N PHE A 20 14.37 -18.17 11.62
CA PHE A 20 13.74 -17.91 12.92
C PHE A 20 14.77 -17.29 13.87
N THR A 21 14.48 -16.13 14.46
CA THR A 21 15.18 -15.65 15.66
C THR A 21 14.46 -16.16 16.90
N LYS A 22 15.14 -17.03 17.65
CA LYS A 22 14.76 -17.46 18.99
C LYS A 22 15.37 -16.49 19.99
N LEU A 23 14.53 -15.87 20.82
CA LEU A 23 14.94 -15.15 22.03
C LEU A 23 15.43 -16.17 23.06
N SER A 24 16.64 -15.96 23.59
CA SER A 24 17.02 -16.52 24.89
C SER A 24 17.83 -15.49 25.66
N ASN A 25 17.25 -15.06 26.78
CA ASN A 25 17.93 -14.39 27.87
C ASN A 25 18.88 -15.36 28.55
N THR A 26 20.13 -14.95 28.77
CA THR A 26 20.93 -15.43 29.90
C THR A 26 21.99 -14.39 30.26
N LEU A 27 21.83 -13.83 31.45
CA LEU A 27 22.84 -13.11 32.22
C LEU A 27 23.90 -14.11 32.70
N GLY A 28 25.18 -13.75 32.63
CA GLY A 28 26.27 -14.55 33.20
C GLY A 28 27.61 -13.84 33.17
N CYS A 29 28.02 -13.35 34.35
CA CYS A 29 29.38 -13.06 34.84
C CYS A 29 30.53 -12.92 33.82
N LEU A 30 31.11 -11.73 33.75
CA LEU A 30 32.51 -11.54 33.35
C LEU A 30 33.35 -11.24 34.60
N ARG A 31 34.18 -12.20 35.00
CA ARG A 31 35.35 -11.97 35.86
C ARG A 31 36.55 -11.59 34.99
N SER A 32 37.28 -10.61 35.48
CA SER A 32 38.56 -10.07 35.01
C SER A 32 39.69 -11.10 35.02
N ILE A 33 40.51 -11.11 33.98
CA ILE A 33 41.90 -11.64 33.97
C ILE A 33 42.77 -10.65 33.17
N PRO A 34 44.03 -10.36 33.59
CA PRO A 34 44.74 -9.15 33.20
C PRO A 34 45.61 -9.29 31.93
N TYR A 35 45.98 -8.12 31.43
CA TYR A 35 46.89 -7.86 30.31
C TYR A 35 48.30 -8.46 30.51
N GLY A 36 48.79 -9.16 29.49
CA GLY A 36 50.21 -9.47 29.27
C GLY A 36 50.48 -9.40 27.76
N GLY A 37 51.46 -8.58 27.37
CA GLY A 37 51.67 -8.15 25.98
C GLY A 37 52.45 -9.12 25.08
N SER A 38 52.51 -8.79 23.79
CA SER A 38 53.74 -8.62 23.02
C SER A 38 53.40 -8.25 21.57
N GLU A 39 54.34 -7.55 20.95
CA GLU A 39 54.28 -6.97 19.60
C GLU A 39 54.38 -8.00 18.47
N ALA A 40 54.08 -7.49 17.27
CA ALA A 40 54.46 -7.97 15.94
C ALA A 40 53.56 -9.02 15.28
N SER A 41 52.72 -8.55 14.36
CA SER A 41 52.73 -9.05 12.97
C SER A 41 51.87 -8.15 12.08
N TYR A 42 52.50 -7.52 11.09
CA TYR A 42 51.81 -6.88 9.97
C TYR A 42 51.11 -7.96 9.15
N ASN A 43 49.79 -7.91 9.06
CA ASN A 43 49.08 -8.60 7.99
C ASN A 43 47.87 -7.80 7.50
N THR A 44 47.94 -7.55 6.20
CA THR A 44 47.03 -6.82 5.32
C THR A 44 45.73 -7.59 5.16
N ARG A 45 44.66 -7.23 5.88
CA ARG A 45 43.23 -7.44 5.54
C ARG A 45 42.34 -7.12 6.75
N ALA A 46 42.13 -5.84 7.02
CA ALA A 46 41.10 -5.39 7.96
C ALA A 46 40.60 -3.99 7.56
N GLY A 47 39.55 -3.94 6.74
CA GLY A 47 38.96 -2.68 6.31
C GLY A 47 37.47 -2.72 5.97
N LEU A 48 36.75 -3.81 6.26
CA LEU A 48 35.32 -3.93 5.93
C LEU A 48 34.45 -4.60 7.02
N ALA A 49 34.96 -4.69 8.26
CA ALA A 49 34.25 -5.38 9.34
C ALA A 49 34.19 -4.59 10.65
N VAL A 50 33.72 -3.34 10.63
CA VAL A 50 33.20 -2.64 11.83
C VAL A 50 32.06 -1.69 11.45
N LEU A 51 30.88 -2.23 11.14
CA LEU A 51 29.62 -1.46 11.10
C LEU A 51 28.50 -2.21 11.83
N ASN A 52 28.79 -2.67 13.05
CA ASN A 52 27.76 -3.00 14.04
C ASN A 52 27.80 -1.96 15.18
N ARG A 53 27.57 -0.70 14.83
CA ARG A 53 27.34 0.38 15.79
C ARG A 53 25.94 0.92 15.54
N THR A 54 25.07 0.76 16.54
CA THR A 54 23.77 1.41 16.75
C THR A 54 23.27 2.16 15.53
N SER A 55 22.28 1.61 14.84
CA SER A 55 21.64 2.13 13.62
C SER A 55 21.21 3.60 13.80
N ARG A 56 22.15 4.52 13.64
CA ARG A 56 21.92 5.96 13.72
C ARG A 56 21.12 6.32 12.49
N ILE A 57 19.89 6.75 12.72
CA ILE A 57 19.00 7.29 11.70
C ILE A 57 19.79 8.37 10.94
N PRO A 58 19.94 8.25 9.61
CA PRO A 58 20.79 9.15 8.86
C PRO A 58 20.25 10.58 8.92
N LEU A 59 21.17 11.53 9.02
CA LEU A 59 20.88 12.92 9.33
C LEU A 59 20.89 13.79 8.06
N LEU A 60 19.74 14.40 7.75
CA LEU A 60 19.64 15.40 6.69
C LEU A 60 20.12 16.76 7.20
N ARG A 61 21.35 17.13 6.84
CA ARG A 61 21.98 18.38 7.29
C ARG A 61 21.67 19.55 6.39
N THR A 62 21.67 19.36 5.07
CA THR A 62 21.41 20.41 4.10
C THR A 62 20.80 19.88 2.81
N LEU A 63 20.03 20.73 2.13
CA LEU A 63 19.48 20.50 0.78
C LEU A 63 20.11 21.46 -0.24
N ASP A 64 20.93 22.40 0.21
CA ASP A 64 21.65 23.38 -0.62
C ASP A 64 22.84 22.72 -1.33
N ILE A 65 22.78 22.69 -2.66
CA ILE A 65 23.82 22.11 -3.51
C ILE A 65 25.22 22.69 -3.25
N GLN A 66 25.34 24.00 -2.98
CA GLN A 66 26.63 24.64 -2.73
C GLN A 66 27.22 24.21 -1.37
N LYS A 67 26.34 24.01 -0.38
CA LYS A 67 26.75 23.47 0.93
C LYS A 67 27.10 21.98 0.87
N LEU A 68 26.44 21.20 0.00
CA LEU A 68 26.77 19.80 -0.24
C LEU A 68 28.17 19.65 -0.84
N ARG A 69 28.53 20.49 -1.82
CA ARG A 69 29.85 20.50 -2.45
C ARG A 69 30.97 20.83 -1.46
N SER A 70 30.74 21.79 -0.56
CA SER A 70 31.75 22.25 0.40
C SER A 70 31.89 21.37 1.64
N LYS A 71 30.93 20.49 1.95
CA LYS A 71 30.91 19.70 3.20
C LYS A 71 30.62 18.22 2.94
N ASN A 72 31.62 17.36 3.17
CA ASN A 72 31.55 15.92 2.93
C ASN A 72 30.70 15.12 3.96
N ARG A 73 29.45 15.53 4.26
CA ARG A 73 28.69 14.99 5.41
C ARG A 73 27.20 14.71 5.17
N SER A 74 26.76 14.56 3.93
CA SER A 74 25.33 14.28 3.62
C SER A 74 25.17 13.25 2.51
N VAL A 75 25.97 12.19 2.56
CA VAL A 75 25.81 11.00 1.71
C VAL A 75 24.96 9.97 2.45
N PHE A 76 24.00 9.40 1.73
CA PHE A 76 23.06 8.39 2.20
C PHE A 76 23.23 7.15 1.35
N ASN A 77 23.29 5.99 1.99
CA ASN A 77 23.16 4.70 1.31
C ASN A 77 21.70 4.25 1.45
N LEU A 78 20.96 4.31 0.33
CA LEU A 78 19.57 3.86 0.24
C LEU A 78 19.46 2.43 -0.32
N SER A 79 20.53 1.87 -0.87
CA SER A 79 20.56 0.60 -1.59
C SER A 79 19.78 -0.51 -0.89
N LEU A 80 18.90 -1.17 -1.64
CA LEU A 80 18.07 -2.30 -1.19
C LEU A 80 17.10 -2.00 -0.03
N LYS A 81 16.96 -0.75 0.40
CA LYS A 81 16.00 -0.38 1.46
C LYS A 81 14.62 -0.19 0.87
N HIS A 82 13.58 -0.66 1.56
CA HIS A 82 12.19 -0.35 1.20
C HIS A 82 11.76 1.04 1.69
N ARG A 83 12.36 1.46 2.81
CA ARG A 83 12.02 2.67 3.55
C ARG A 83 13.28 3.21 4.19
N VAL A 84 13.48 4.52 4.10
CA VAL A 84 14.56 5.21 4.78
C VAL A 84 13.97 6.32 5.63
N ASN A 85 14.14 6.22 6.95
CA ASN A 85 13.80 7.32 7.84
C ASN A 85 14.97 8.30 7.83
N LEU A 86 14.70 9.56 7.50
CA LEU A 86 15.67 10.65 7.62
C LEU A 86 15.31 11.49 8.83
N ARG A 87 16.32 11.84 9.63
CA ARG A 87 16.17 12.80 10.72
C ARG A 87 16.60 14.19 10.24
N ILE A 88 15.75 15.19 10.43
CA ILE A 88 16.06 16.60 10.13
C ILE A 88 16.47 17.28 11.43
N LEU A 89 17.79 17.45 11.65
CA LEU A 89 18.32 17.87 12.96
C LEU A 89 17.71 19.19 13.44
N SER A 90 17.60 20.15 12.52
CA SER A 90 17.13 21.51 12.82
C SER A 90 15.69 21.55 13.31
N LEU A 91 14.89 20.52 13.02
CA LEU A 91 13.49 20.43 13.39
C LEU A 91 13.21 19.33 14.42
N ARG A 92 14.21 18.49 14.74
CA ARG A 92 14.06 17.28 15.56
C ARG A 92 12.96 16.32 15.06
N THR A 93 12.60 16.40 13.79
CA THR A 93 11.57 15.55 13.15
C THR A 93 12.20 14.43 12.34
N GLU A 94 11.44 13.36 12.14
CA GLU A 94 11.78 12.27 11.24
C GLU A 94 10.78 12.19 10.09
N ILE A 95 11.29 11.91 8.90
CA ILE A 95 10.48 11.71 7.69
C ILE A 95 10.81 10.35 7.09
N ALA A 96 9.81 9.68 6.52
CA ALA A 96 10.01 8.41 5.83
C ALA A 96 10.06 8.64 4.32
N ILE A 97 11.14 8.19 3.67
CA ILE A 97 11.32 8.25 2.22
C ILE A 97 11.23 6.84 1.65
N PHE A 98 10.58 6.74 0.50
CA PHE A 98 10.35 5.50 -0.24
C PHE A 98 10.78 5.72 -1.70
N TYR A 99 11.36 4.67 -2.31
CA TYR A 99 11.78 4.73 -3.71
C TYR A 99 10.58 4.92 -4.64
N ASN A 100 9.51 4.16 -4.41
CA ASN A 100 8.26 4.34 -5.11
C ASN A 100 7.14 4.50 -4.09
N ARG A 101 6.79 5.76 -3.76
CA ARG A 101 5.56 6.09 -3.03
C ARG A 101 4.45 6.37 -4.04
N ARG A 102 4.26 5.51 -5.04
CA ARG A 102 2.92 5.40 -5.60
C ARG A 102 2.08 4.84 -4.48
N ALA A 103 0.98 5.52 -4.15
CA ALA A 103 -0.05 4.95 -3.29
C ALA A 103 -0.39 3.52 -3.77
N SER A 104 -0.22 3.28 -5.09
CA SER A 104 -0.47 2.05 -5.85
C SER A 104 0.45 0.86 -5.70
N ASP A 105 1.63 0.96 -5.09
CA ASP A 105 2.58 -0.16 -5.06
C ASP A 105 2.67 -0.73 -3.64
N PRO A 106 1.96 -1.83 -3.33
CA PRO A 106 1.93 -2.41 -1.98
C PRO A 106 3.25 -3.07 -1.60
N LEU A 107 4.05 -3.43 -2.61
CA LEU A 107 5.44 -3.80 -2.46
C LEU A 107 6.22 -2.51 -2.64
N HIS A 108 6.45 -1.77 -1.54
CA HIS A 108 7.42 -0.69 -1.55
C HIS A 108 8.67 -1.19 -2.26
N ARG A 109 8.94 -0.71 -3.48
CA ARG A 109 10.09 -1.19 -4.21
C ARG A 109 11.33 -0.80 -3.42
N GLN A 110 12.26 -1.75 -3.32
CA GLN A 110 13.56 -1.42 -2.77
C GLN A 110 14.21 -0.36 -3.66
N PHE A 111 14.95 0.55 -3.07
CA PHE A 111 15.87 1.38 -3.85
C PHE A 111 16.81 0.46 -4.66
N PRO A 112 17.14 0.81 -5.91
CA PRO A 112 18.07 0.06 -6.73
C PRO A 112 19.39 -0.23 -6.00
N PHE A 113 20.11 -1.25 -6.46
CA PHE A 113 21.46 -1.50 -6.00
C PHE A 113 22.33 -0.25 -6.21
N GLU A 114 23.31 -0.03 -5.33
CA GLU A 114 24.23 1.13 -5.41
C GLU A 114 23.56 2.52 -5.40
N THR A 115 22.35 2.64 -4.85
CA THR A 115 21.71 3.94 -4.59
C THR A 115 22.39 4.64 -3.39
N ILE A 116 23.61 5.12 -3.61
CA ILE A 116 24.40 5.92 -2.68
C ILE A 116 24.44 7.33 -3.24
N GLY A 117 24.16 8.34 -2.42
CA GLY A 117 23.94 9.68 -2.95
C GLY A 117 23.51 10.72 -1.94
N ALA A 118 23.01 11.85 -2.42
CA ALA A 118 22.58 12.97 -1.58
C ALA A 118 21.21 13.50 -2.00
N PHE A 119 20.40 13.90 -1.01
CA PHE A 119 19.20 14.69 -1.26
C PHE A 119 19.58 16.14 -1.51
N TYR A 120 18.98 16.77 -2.50
CA TYR A 120 19.22 18.17 -2.81
C TYR A 120 17.94 18.84 -3.32
N TYR A 121 17.88 20.16 -3.17
CA TYR A 121 16.85 20.97 -3.79
C TYR A 121 17.21 21.26 -5.24
N HIS A 122 16.34 20.84 -6.16
CA HIS A 122 16.41 21.18 -7.56
C HIS A 122 15.51 22.40 -7.82
N PRO A 123 16.08 23.60 -8.01
CA PRO A 123 15.31 24.79 -8.33
C PRO A 123 14.69 24.66 -9.73
N PRO A 124 13.62 25.40 -10.03
CA PRO A 124 13.08 25.48 -11.38
C PRO A 124 14.09 26.18 -12.31
N PRO A 125 14.07 25.90 -13.63
CA PRO A 125 14.82 26.69 -14.61
C PRO A 125 14.52 28.19 -14.49
N PRO A 126 15.50 29.09 -14.75
CA PRO A 126 15.35 30.54 -14.54
C PRO A 126 14.11 31.17 -15.19
N ASP A 127 13.74 30.67 -16.38
CA ASP A 127 12.63 31.20 -17.19
C ASP A 127 11.28 30.52 -16.91
N THR A 128 11.21 29.66 -15.89
CA THR A 128 9.98 28.94 -15.55
C THR A 128 8.98 29.90 -14.91
N PRO A 129 7.75 30.04 -15.47
CA PRO A 129 6.72 30.86 -14.85
C PRO A 129 6.34 30.31 -13.48
N LEU A 130 6.05 31.20 -12.52
CA LEU A 130 5.78 30.84 -11.13
C LEU A 130 4.66 29.81 -10.95
N SER A 131 3.69 29.79 -11.85
CA SER A 131 2.60 28.82 -11.90
C SER A 131 3.05 27.37 -12.13
N ALA A 132 4.17 27.15 -12.83
CA ALA A 132 4.72 25.82 -13.13
C ALA A 132 5.73 25.32 -12.07
N TRP A 133 6.17 26.19 -11.15
CA TRP A 133 7.11 25.83 -10.08
C TRP A 133 6.68 24.62 -9.23
N PRO A 134 5.39 24.45 -8.86
CA PRO A 134 4.95 23.29 -8.08
C PRO A 134 5.27 21.94 -8.71
N GLU A 135 5.43 21.88 -10.03
CA GLU A 135 5.64 20.64 -10.78
C GLU A 135 7.11 20.39 -11.11
N VAL A 136 7.87 21.43 -11.43
CA VAL A 136 9.26 21.29 -11.89
C VAL A 136 10.30 21.44 -10.77
N ALA A 137 10.00 22.21 -9.72
CA ALA A 137 10.89 22.39 -8.58
C ALA A 137 10.63 21.31 -7.55
N GLY A 138 11.66 20.88 -6.81
CA GLY A 138 11.45 19.87 -5.78
C GLY A 138 12.72 19.37 -5.13
N ILE A 139 12.57 18.35 -4.29
CA ILE A 139 13.69 17.61 -3.71
C ILE A 139 13.94 16.36 -4.55
N ARG A 140 15.18 16.17 -4.97
CA ARG A 140 15.65 15.01 -5.72
C ARG A 140 16.71 14.26 -4.94
N PHE A 141 17.03 13.06 -5.40
CA PHE A 141 18.15 12.28 -4.90
C PHE A 141 19.14 12.04 -6.02
N ARG A 142 20.37 12.49 -5.86
CA ARG A 142 21.43 12.26 -6.85
C ARG A 142 22.32 11.11 -6.42
N ILE A 143 22.45 10.10 -7.27
CA ILE A 143 23.34 8.95 -7.10
C ILE A 143 24.77 9.39 -7.41
N MET A 144 25.67 9.20 -6.45
CA MET A 144 27.10 9.48 -6.56
C MET A 144 27.88 8.67 -5.52
N HIS A 145 29.09 8.21 -5.84
CA HIS A 145 29.95 7.50 -4.88
C HIS A 145 30.65 8.46 -3.90
N HIS A 146 31.01 9.66 -4.37
CA HIS A 146 31.66 10.69 -3.58
C HIS A 146 31.08 12.08 -3.84
N LEU A 147 31.03 12.95 -2.83
CA LEU A 147 30.46 14.31 -2.96
C LEU A 147 31.21 15.22 -3.94
N VAL A 148 32.49 14.92 -4.22
CA VAL A 148 33.28 15.64 -5.23
C VAL A 148 32.72 15.39 -6.64
N GLN A 149 32.03 14.27 -6.85
CA GLN A 149 31.40 13.87 -8.12
C GLN A 149 29.93 14.28 -8.17
N PHE A 150 29.50 15.29 -7.40
CA PHE A 150 28.09 15.70 -7.41
C PHE A 150 27.63 16.09 -8.82
N ASP A 151 28.48 16.78 -9.58
CA ASP A 151 28.13 17.25 -10.91
C ASP A 151 28.11 16.12 -11.95
N ASP A 152 28.93 15.09 -11.75
CA ASP A 152 28.98 13.88 -12.59
C ASP A 152 27.91 12.83 -12.21
N GLY A 153 27.26 13.00 -11.07
CA GLY A 153 26.23 12.08 -10.58
C GLY A 153 24.91 12.19 -11.34
N GLU A 154 24.16 11.09 -11.40
CA GLU A 154 22.84 11.05 -12.03
C GLU A 154 21.71 11.14 -11.00
N ASP A 155 20.62 11.80 -11.36
CA ASP A 155 19.42 11.75 -10.52
C ASP A 155 18.84 10.33 -10.51
N LEU A 156 18.41 9.87 -9.33
CA LEU A 156 17.72 8.60 -9.16
C LEU A 156 16.48 8.56 -10.04
N LYS A 157 16.37 7.54 -10.91
CA LYS A 157 15.23 7.35 -11.79
C LYS A 157 14.24 6.34 -11.21
N LEU A 158 12.96 6.56 -11.43
CA LEU A 158 11.87 5.62 -11.20
C LEU A 158 11.90 4.51 -12.27
N PRO A 159 11.19 3.38 -12.06
CA PRO A 159 11.16 2.28 -13.04
C PRO A 159 10.63 2.65 -14.42
N ASN A 160 9.88 3.75 -14.55
CA ASN A 160 9.39 4.28 -15.82
C ASN A 160 10.37 5.25 -16.50
N GLY A 161 11.57 5.44 -15.95
CA GLY A 161 12.60 6.35 -16.48
C GLY A 161 12.53 7.77 -15.94
N ASP A 162 11.40 8.17 -15.34
CA ASP A 162 11.23 9.51 -14.77
C ASP A 162 12.18 9.77 -13.60
N VAL A 163 12.56 11.02 -13.40
CA VAL A 163 13.38 11.40 -12.23
C VAL A 163 12.55 11.26 -10.94
N TRP A 164 13.13 10.57 -9.95
CA TRP A 164 12.58 10.51 -8.60
C TRP A 164 12.59 11.90 -7.98
N GLN A 165 11.41 12.42 -7.63
CA GLN A 165 11.29 13.74 -7.04
C GLN A 165 10.10 13.86 -6.08
N ILE A 166 10.32 14.63 -5.01
CA ILE A 166 9.25 15.20 -4.18
C ILE A 166 9.05 16.63 -4.67
N THR A 167 8.04 16.82 -5.52
CA THR A 167 7.75 18.12 -6.14
C THR A 167 7.35 19.16 -5.09
N LEU A 168 7.57 20.44 -5.39
CA LEU A 168 7.26 21.54 -4.49
C LEU A 168 5.76 21.59 -4.18
N GLY A 169 4.88 21.25 -5.13
CA GLY A 169 3.45 21.10 -4.87
C GLY A 169 3.14 20.02 -3.81
N LYS A 170 3.85 18.88 -3.82
CA LYS A 170 3.71 17.86 -2.76
C LYS A 170 4.23 18.36 -1.42
N LEU A 171 5.33 19.12 -1.41
CA LEU A 171 5.90 19.70 -0.18
C LEU A 171 4.94 20.69 0.48
N LEU A 172 4.13 21.39 -0.32
CA LEU A 172 3.16 22.38 0.15
C LEU A 172 1.83 21.74 0.60
N THR A 173 1.34 20.75 -0.15
CA THR A 173 0.01 20.14 0.08
C THR A 173 0.00 18.99 1.09
N VAL A 174 1.08 18.23 1.22
CA VAL A 174 1.10 16.99 2.01
C VAL A 174 1.73 17.24 3.38
N PRO A 175 0.97 17.13 4.50
CA PRO A 175 1.46 17.45 5.84
C PRO A 175 2.73 16.69 6.24
N GLU A 176 2.89 15.44 5.80
CA GLU A 176 4.08 14.63 6.13
C GLU A 176 5.39 15.22 5.56
N TRP A 177 5.31 16.07 4.54
CA TRP A 177 6.45 16.73 3.94
C TRP A 177 6.73 18.13 4.49
N LYS A 178 5.89 18.65 5.40
CA LYS A 178 6.07 19.95 6.06
C LYS A 178 7.49 20.13 6.65
N PRO A 179 8.12 19.12 7.28
CA PRO A 179 9.49 19.27 7.78
C PRO A 179 10.54 19.55 6.68
N LEU A 180 10.37 18.99 5.47
CA LEU A 180 11.26 19.29 4.35
C LEU A 180 11.03 20.70 3.83
N LEU A 181 9.78 21.15 3.75
CA LEU A 181 9.45 22.52 3.36
C LEU A 181 10.07 23.54 4.33
N GLU A 182 9.96 23.31 5.64
CA GLU A 182 10.61 24.15 6.65
C GLU A 182 12.14 24.12 6.53
N LYS A 183 12.72 22.96 6.19
CA LYS A 183 14.15 22.84 5.93
C LYS A 183 14.59 23.72 4.75
N LEU A 184 13.83 23.76 3.65
CA LEU A 184 14.09 24.64 2.52
C LEU A 184 13.98 26.12 2.90
N ARG A 185 13.00 26.49 3.75
CA ARG A 185 12.82 27.84 4.28
C ARG A 185 14.02 28.29 5.13
N MET A 186 14.44 27.44 6.06
CA MET A 186 15.60 27.72 6.93
C MET A 186 16.89 27.93 6.14
N GLU A 187 17.07 27.21 5.03
CA GLU A 187 18.25 27.35 4.18
C GLU A 187 18.16 28.48 3.15
N LYS A 188 17.04 29.23 3.16
CA LYS A 188 16.75 30.32 2.22
C LYS A 188 16.78 29.85 0.75
N LEU A 189 16.47 28.58 0.51
CA LEU A 189 16.42 27.98 -0.83
C LEU A 189 15.11 28.33 -1.57
N LEU A 190 14.09 28.74 -0.82
CA LEU A 190 12.85 29.31 -1.34
C LEU A 190 12.79 30.80 -1.00
N LYS A 191 12.64 31.65 -2.01
CA LYS A 191 12.45 33.09 -1.81
C LYS A 191 11.11 33.33 -1.08
N LYS A 192 11.06 34.25 -0.11
CA LYS A 192 9.84 34.55 0.66
C LYS A 192 8.62 34.86 -0.22
N GLY A 193 8.82 35.62 -1.30
CA GLY A 193 7.76 35.96 -2.25
C GLY A 193 7.21 34.76 -3.04
N VAL A 194 8.05 33.75 -3.32
CA VAL A 194 7.63 32.52 -3.99
C VAL A 194 6.72 31.72 -3.09
N ILE A 195 7.03 31.60 -1.80
CA ILE A 195 6.19 30.85 -0.86
C ILE A 195 4.83 31.54 -0.71
N ALA A 196 4.81 32.86 -0.51
CA ALA A 196 3.56 33.60 -0.40
C ALA A 196 2.74 33.53 -1.70
N ALA A 197 3.38 33.60 -2.87
CA ALA A 197 2.70 33.49 -4.14
C ALA A 197 2.25 32.06 -4.46
N LEU A 198 3.01 31.03 -4.06
CA LEU A 198 2.60 29.64 -4.19
C LEU A 198 1.47 29.33 -3.21
N GLN A 199 1.57 29.73 -1.95
CA GLN A 199 0.48 29.61 -0.98
C GLN A 199 -0.74 30.42 -1.41
N LYS A 200 -0.58 31.63 -1.98
CA LYS A 200 -1.71 32.42 -2.51
C LYS A 200 -2.28 31.81 -3.79
N SER A 201 -1.44 31.27 -4.67
CA SER A 201 -1.86 30.53 -5.86
C SER A 201 -2.54 29.22 -5.48
N GLU A 202 -2.17 28.63 -4.35
CA GLU A 202 -2.67 27.36 -3.80
C GLU A 202 -3.89 27.58 -2.90
N MET A 203 -4.03 28.75 -2.28
CA MET A 203 -5.29 29.26 -1.75
C MET A 203 -6.24 29.67 -2.89
N LEU A 204 -5.74 30.15 -4.02
CA LEU A 204 -6.51 30.21 -5.27
C LEU A 204 -6.80 28.80 -5.82
N LYS A 205 -6.02 27.79 -5.42
CA LYS A 205 -6.40 26.38 -5.55
C LYS A 205 -7.34 25.90 -4.44
N GLU A 206 -7.84 26.70 -3.49
CA GLU A 206 -9.11 26.33 -2.82
C GLU A 206 -10.27 26.28 -3.84
N ASN A 207 -10.13 26.99 -4.96
CA ASN A 207 -10.98 26.83 -6.15
C ASN A 207 -10.43 25.82 -7.21
N MET A 208 -9.24 25.24 -7.03
CA MET A 208 -8.72 24.10 -7.81
C MET A 208 -8.51 22.82 -6.96
N LEU A 209 -9.00 22.82 -5.72
CA LEU A 209 -9.18 21.69 -4.83
C LEU A 209 -10.40 20.81 -5.18
N PRO A 210 -11.30 21.11 -6.16
CA PRO A 210 -12.34 20.16 -6.55
C PRO A 210 -11.78 18.79 -6.98
N ASP A 211 -10.62 18.75 -7.66
CA ASP A 211 -10.07 17.48 -8.16
C ASP A 211 -9.41 16.62 -7.06
N TYR A 212 -9.06 17.23 -5.92
CA TYR A 212 -8.38 16.52 -4.82
C TYR A 212 -9.26 16.19 -3.64
N ILE A 213 -10.22 17.06 -3.28
CA ILE A 213 -11.16 16.80 -2.19
C ILE A 213 -12.43 16.19 -2.77
N ARG A 214 -12.48 14.86 -2.80
CA ARG A 214 -13.71 14.13 -3.15
C ARG A 214 -14.63 14.12 -1.93
N VAL A 215 -15.69 14.93 -1.91
CA VAL A 215 -16.61 15.04 -0.77
C VAL A 215 -17.90 14.26 -1.02
N ILE A 216 -18.13 13.18 -0.28
CA ILE A 216 -19.37 12.40 -0.38
C ILE A 216 -20.51 13.14 0.33
N ARG A 217 -21.38 13.80 -0.43
CA ARG A 217 -22.54 14.55 0.06
C ARG A 217 -23.80 13.69 0.19
N ALA A 218 -24.01 12.75 -0.73
CA ALA A 218 -25.10 11.78 -0.68
C ALA A 218 -24.63 10.39 -1.12
N LEU A 219 -25.14 9.35 -0.45
CA LEU A 219 -25.04 7.95 -0.88
C LEU A 219 -26.37 7.44 -1.43
N ASP A 220 -27.49 8.10 -1.13
CA ASP A 220 -28.79 7.85 -1.76
C ASP A 220 -28.82 8.44 -3.18
N PRO A 221 -28.94 7.60 -4.24
CA PRO A 221 -29.06 8.09 -5.62
C PRO A 221 -30.12 9.18 -5.81
N ARG A 222 -31.22 9.10 -5.06
CA ARG A 222 -32.36 10.04 -5.17
C ARG A 222 -32.03 11.43 -4.64
N LYS A 223 -31.01 11.55 -3.78
CA LYS A 223 -30.59 12.80 -3.15
C LYS A 223 -29.32 13.38 -3.78
N MET A 224 -28.69 12.69 -4.73
CA MET A 224 -27.41 13.12 -5.29
C MET A 224 -27.51 14.48 -5.98
N GLN A 225 -28.50 14.69 -6.84
CA GLN A 225 -28.70 15.98 -7.52
C GLN A 225 -28.99 17.11 -6.53
N SER A 226 -29.95 16.91 -5.62
CA SER A 226 -30.36 17.93 -4.64
C SER A 226 -29.27 18.27 -3.61
N SER A 227 -28.35 17.34 -3.34
CA SER A 227 -27.23 17.55 -2.42
C SER A 227 -26.01 18.19 -3.07
N GLY A 228 -26.03 18.40 -4.40
CA GLY A 228 -24.86 18.86 -5.15
C GLY A 228 -23.72 17.86 -5.13
N GLN A 229 -24.04 16.56 -5.14
CA GLN A 229 -23.04 15.49 -5.20
C GLN A 229 -22.24 15.61 -6.50
N ASP A 230 -20.91 15.55 -6.40
CA ASP A 230 -20.02 15.61 -7.56
C ASP A 230 -19.77 14.23 -8.18
N VAL A 231 -19.31 14.25 -9.43
CA VAL A 231 -18.72 13.10 -10.13
C VAL A 231 -17.20 13.15 -9.96
N TYR A 232 -16.59 12.01 -9.70
CA TYR A 232 -15.17 11.89 -9.40
C TYR A 232 -14.46 11.09 -10.49
N ASP A 233 -13.36 11.64 -11.01
CA ASP A 233 -12.41 10.86 -11.78
C ASP A 233 -11.44 10.13 -10.84
N LEU A 234 -11.49 8.80 -10.87
CA LEU A 234 -10.61 7.92 -10.11
C LEU A 234 -9.52 7.30 -11.00
N SER A 235 -9.48 7.61 -12.29
CA SER A 235 -8.59 6.98 -13.28
C SER A 235 -7.12 7.01 -12.84
N GLY A 236 -6.48 5.84 -12.80
CA GLY A 236 -5.07 5.71 -12.44
C GLY A 236 -4.75 5.89 -10.94
N MET A 237 -5.75 6.18 -10.10
CA MET A 237 -5.56 6.27 -8.65
C MET A 237 -5.50 4.87 -8.03
N LEU A 238 -4.80 4.69 -6.91
CA LEU A 238 -4.95 3.44 -6.12
C LEU A 238 -5.96 3.58 -5.00
N GLY A 239 -5.77 4.65 -4.23
CA GLY A 239 -6.46 4.89 -2.98
C GLY A 239 -7.03 6.29 -2.98
N PRO A 240 -8.01 6.62 -3.86
CA PRO A 240 -8.72 7.89 -3.76
C PRO A 240 -9.24 8.06 -2.34
N THR A 241 -8.85 9.19 -1.76
CA THR A 241 -9.31 9.65 -0.46
C THR A 241 -10.60 10.42 -0.66
N PHE A 242 -11.61 10.07 0.13
CA PHE A 242 -12.91 10.72 0.20
C PHE A 242 -13.11 11.35 1.57
N HIS A 243 -13.68 12.54 1.56
CA HIS A 243 -14.10 13.29 2.72
C HIS A 243 -15.60 13.10 2.91
N ILE A 244 -16.01 12.87 4.15
CA ILE A 244 -17.40 12.65 4.53
C ILE A 244 -17.71 13.73 5.57
N PRO A 245 -18.53 14.73 5.21
CA PRO A 245 -18.89 15.80 6.11
C PRO A 245 -19.72 15.24 7.26
N SER A 246 -19.40 15.62 8.49
CA SER A 246 -20.19 15.26 9.66
C SER A 246 -21.51 16.02 9.66
N ARG A 247 -22.57 15.36 10.13
CA ARG A 247 -23.92 15.93 10.27
C ARG A 247 -23.98 17.24 11.08
N GLN A 248 -23.00 17.50 11.95
CA GLN A 248 -23.01 18.67 12.83
C GLN A 248 -22.70 20.01 12.13
N GLU A 249 -22.35 20.03 10.85
CA GLU A 249 -21.99 21.27 10.12
C GLU A 249 -23.19 22.04 9.51
N SER A 250 -24.43 21.74 9.89
CA SER A 250 -25.62 22.44 9.35
C SER A 250 -25.78 23.92 9.77
N ASN A 251 -24.79 24.53 10.44
CA ASN A 251 -24.75 25.99 10.59
C ASN A 251 -24.17 26.64 9.33
N PRO A 252 -24.76 27.74 8.82
CA PRO A 252 -24.35 28.37 7.57
C PRO A 252 -22.91 28.92 7.62
N PRO A 253 -22.27 29.14 6.45
CA PRO A 253 -20.82 29.30 6.33
C PRO A 253 -20.37 30.67 6.83
N GLY A 254 -20.08 30.78 8.13
CA GLY A 254 -19.02 31.67 8.58
C GLY A 254 -17.70 31.07 8.11
N ASN A 255 -16.97 31.78 7.25
CA ASN A 255 -15.69 31.36 6.66
C ASN A 255 -14.87 30.49 7.64
N PRO A 256 -14.54 29.23 7.30
CA PRO A 256 -13.75 28.38 8.16
C PRO A 256 -12.33 28.95 8.24
N THR A 257 -12.10 29.73 9.29
CA THR A 257 -10.76 30.24 9.59
C THR A 257 -10.03 29.11 10.28
N LEU A 258 -9.17 28.40 9.56
CA LEU A 258 -8.33 27.31 10.08
C LEU A 258 -7.48 27.83 11.24
N PRO A 259 -7.69 27.38 12.49
CA PRO A 259 -6.74 27.60 13.56
C PRO A 259 -5.52 26.70 13.31
N ASP A 260 -4.34 27.28 13.48
CA ASP A 260 -3.01 26.70 13.27
C ASP A 260 -2.93 25.15 13.34
N GLY A 261 -2.92 24.50 12.18
CA GLY A 261 -2.29 23.19 11.98
C GLY A 261 -3.01 21.94 12.53
N GLY A 262 -4.27 22.01 12.93
CA GLY A 262 -5.07 20.85 13.36
C GLY A 262 -6.03 20.35 12.27
N THR A 263 -6.15 19.04 12.13
CA THR A 263 -7.19 18.36 11.31
C THR A 263 -8.53 19.08 11.42
N LEU A 264 -9.17 19.44 10.28
CA LEU A 264 -10.48 20.10 10.27
C LEU A 264 -11.47 19.29 11.14
N PRO A 265 -11.90 19.81 12.30
CA PRO A 265 -12.81 19.09 13.18
C PRO A 265 -14.14 18.90 12.44
N GLY A 266 -14.58 17.65 12.31
CA GLY A 266 -15.84 17.31 11.62
C GLY A 266 -15.68 16.62 10.27
N ILE A 267 -14.48 16.59 9.68
CA ILE A 267 -14.29 15.91 8.40
C ILE A 267 -13.69 14.53 8.62
N SER A 268 -14.51 13.51 8.40
CA SER A 268 -14.05 12.13 8.41
C SER A 268 -13.50 11.73 7.05
N VAL A 269 -12.44 10.93 7.04
CA VAL A 269 -11.74 10.54 5.81
C VAL A 269 -11.82 9.04 5.59
N CYS A 270 -12.05 8.64 4.34
CA CYS A 270 -12.10 7.25 3.93
C CYS A 270 -11.29 7.01 2.65
N ILE A 271 -10.56 5.90 2.57
CA ILE A 271 -9.76 5.54 1.39
C ILE A 271 -10.40 4.33 0.71
N ILE A 272 -10.72 4.47 -0.57
CA ILE A 272 -11.35 3.43 -1.37
C ILE A 272 -10.32 2.80 -2.31
N ARG A 273 -10.43 1.49 -2.61
CA ARG A 273 -9.51 0.78 -3.51
C ARG A 273 -10.25 -0.02 -4.57
N TYR A 274 -9.65 -0.10 -5.76
CA TYR A 274 -10.25 -0.83 -6.88
C TYR A 274 -10.26 -2.35 -6.66
N HIS A 275 -9.22 -2.93 -6.07
CA HIS A 275 -9.19 -4.37 -5.77
C HIS A 275 -9.07 -4.65 -4.27
N GLY A 276 -9.33 -5.91 -3.92
CA GLY A 276 -9.69 -6.36 -2.57
C GLY A 276 -8.71 -6.04 -1.43
N ILE A 277 -9.12 -6.47 -0.25
CA ILE A 277 -8.52 -6.21 1.06
C ILE A 277 -7.04 -6.62 1.19
N LEU A 278 -6.62 -7.64 0.43
CA LEU A 278 -5.28 -8.17 0.54
C LEU A 278 -4.33 -7.22 -0.16
N ARG A 279 -3.39 -6.66 0.62
CA ARG A 279 -2.44 -5.65 0.17
C ARG A 279 -1.69 -6.07 -1.09
N SER A 280 -1.50 -7.36 -1.36
CA SER A 280 -0.72 -7.85 -2.51
C SER A 280 -1.32 -7.54 -3.90
N ASP A 281 -2.63 -7.27 -4.00
CA ASP A 281 -3.30 -7.06 -5.29
C ASP A 281 -3.81 -5.62 -5.45
N ASP A 282 -3.15 -4.64 -4.84
CA ASP A 282 -3.48 -3.23 -4.99
C ASP A 282 -3.33 -2.83 -6.48
N ARG A 283 -4.46 -2.81 -7.20
CA ARG A 283 -4.56 -2.34 -8.60
C ARG A 283 -5.06 -0.90 -8.64
N ILE A 284 -4.49 -0.11 -9.55
CA ILE A 284 -5.04 1.20 -9.87
C ILE A 284 -6.42 1.07 -10.50
N PHE A 285 -7.26 2.08 -10.29
CA PHE A 285 -8.52 2.23 -11.01
C PHE A 285 -8.24 2.34 -12.51
N PRO A 286 -9.02 1.63 -13.36
CA PRO A 286 -8.85 1.68 -14.81
C PRO A 286 -9.00 3.10 -15.38
N PRO A 287 -8.42 3.39 -16.56
CA PRO A 287 -8.72 4.63 -17.28
C PRO A 287 -10.23 4.80 -17.53
N GLY A 288 -10.72 6.04 -17.45
CA GLY A 288 -12.13 6.37 -17.63
C GLY A 288 -13.02 6.03 -16.44
N THR A 289 -12.46 5.83 -15.24
CA THR A 289 -13.25 5.61 -14.02
C THR A 289 -13.79 6.94 -13.49
N VAL A 290 -14.78 7.49 -14.20
CA VAL A 290 -15.44 8.75 -13.85
C VAL A 290 -16.86 8.43 -13.37
N GLY A 291 -17.20 8.82 -12.15
CA GLY A 291 -18.47 8.39 -11.54
C GLY A 291 -18.70 8.83 -10.10
N SER A 292 -19.72 8.28 -9.44
CA SER A 292 -20.02 8.57 -8.03
C SER A 292 -20.28 7.32 -7.21
N LEU A 293 -20.05 7.42 -5.89
CA LEU A 293 -20.36 6.36 -4.94
C LEU A 293 -21.84 6.41 -4.55
N TYR A 294 -22.47 5.24 -4.49
CA TYR A 294 -23.86 5.15 -4.03
C TYR A 294 -24.09 3.89 -3.22
N TYR A 295 -25.13 3.89 -2.40
CA TYR A 295 -25.59 2.73 -1.68
C TYR A 295 -26.61 1.94 -2.50
N HIS A 296 -26.30 0.67 -2.76
CA HIS A 296 -27.21 -0.29 -3.38
C HIS A 296 -27.80 -1.21 -2.30
N ARG A 297 -29.12 -1.10 -2.10
CA ARG A 297 -29.91 -2.01 -1.26
C ARG A 297 -30.63 -3.04 -2.14
N PRO A 298 -30.29 -4.33 -2.07
CA PRO A 298 -31.02 -5.36 -2.82
C PRO A 298 -32.42 -5.54 -2.23
N SER A 299 -33.38 -5.92 -3.07
CA SER A 299 -34.81 -5.93 -2.74
C SER A 299 -35.23 -6.92 -1.66
N ARG A 300 -34.48 -8.02 -1.48
CA ARG A 300 -34.87 -9.14 -0.59
C ARG A 300 -34.12 -9.20 0.74
N GLU A 301 -32.90 -8.67 0.81
CA GLU A 301 -32.01 -8.87 1.96
C GLU A 301 -31.30 -7.57 2.33
N ALA A 302 -31.80 -6.85 3.34
CA ALA A 302 -31.19 -5.59 3.78
C ALA A 302 -29.71 -5.77 4.19
N VAL A 303 -29.36 -6.94 4.74
CA VAL A 303 -27.99 -7.31 5.12
C VAL A 303 -27.02 -7.44 3.94
N ALA A 304 -27.53 -7.65 2.73
CA ALA A 304 -26.74 -7.77 1.50
C ALA A 304 -26.47 -6.42 0.82
N GLY A 305 -26.77 -5.30 1.50
CA GLY A 305 -26.46 -3.95 1.04
C GLY A 305 -24.97 -3.74 0.74
N SER A 306 -24.68 -2.80 -0.15
CA SER A 306 -23.29 -2.49 -0.55
C SER A 306 -23.13 -1.07 -1.05
N ILE A 307 -21.94 -0.49 -0.85
CA ILE A 307 -21.53 0.72 -1.56
C ILE A 307 -20.92 0.31 -2.89
N ARG A 308 -21.35 0.95 -3.97
CA ARG A 308 -20.88 0.72 -5.35
C ARG A 308 -20.40 2.02 -5.96
N PHE A 309 -19.69 1.93 -7.07
CA PHE A 309 -19.25 3.09 -7.85
C PHE A 309 -19.94 3.04 -9.21
N ARG A 310 -20.75 4.06 -9.51
CA ARG A 310 -21.51 4.19 -10.77
C ARG A 310 -20.73 5.05 -11.73
N LEU A 311 -20.37 4.52 -12.90
CA LEU A 311 -19.72 5.23 -13.99
C LEU A 311 -20.73 6.10 -14.73
N MET A 312 -20.48 7.41 -14.77
CA MET A 312 -21.31 8.43 -15.40
C MET A 312 -20.53 9.76 -15.48
N SER A 313 -20.79 10.59 -16.48
CA SER A 313 -20.18 11.93 -16.60
C SER A 313 -20.87 13.00 -15.76
N ASP A 314 -22.16 12.83 -15.47
CA ASP A 314 -22.96 13.73 -14.66
C ASP A 314 -23.91 12.93 -13.75
N VAL A 315 -24.26 13.46 -12.58
CA VAL A 315 -25.21 12.83 -11.65
C VAL A 315 -26.62 12.73 -12.24
N SER A 316 -27.00 13.61 -13.16
CA SER A 316 -28.28 13.53 -13.88
C SER A 316 -28.40 12.26 -14.73
N GLN A 317 -27.29 11.60 -15.04
CA GLN A 317 -27.22 10.39 -15.85
C GLN A 317 -27.13 9.11 -14.99
N PHE A 318 -27.49 9.19 -13.71
CA PHE A 318 -27.34 8.05 -12.79
C PHE A 318 -28.04 6.78 -13.27
N ASP A 319 -29.23 6.91 -13.86
CA ASP A 319 -30.04 5.78 -14.34
C ASP A 319 -29.43 5.12 -15.58
N ASP A 320 -28.78 5.91 -16.45
CA ASP A 320 -28.07 5.42 -17.65
C ASP A 320 -26.65 4.92 -17.35
N GLY A 321 -26.12 5.27 -16.18
CA GLY A 321 -24.79 4.89 -15.72
C GLY A 321 -24.64 3.39 -15.50
N LYS A 322 -23.39 2.90 -15.55
CA LYS A 322 -23.06 1.48 -15.34
C LYS A 322 -22.21 1.31 -14.09
N ASP A 323 -22.40 0.23 -13.35
CA ASP A 323 -21.55 -0.04 -12.19
C ASP A 323 -20.12 -0.35 -12.65
N LEU A 324 -19.13 0.14 -11.90
CA LEU A 324 -17.73 -0.20 -12.10
C LEU A 324 -17.56 -1.71 -11.94
N MET A 325 -16.92 -2.35 -12.92
CA MET A 325 -16.71 -3.79 -12.93
C MET A 325 -15.28 -4.14 -12.52
N LEU A 326 -15.12 -5.20 -11.74
CA LEU A 326 -13.84 -5.84 -11.50
C LEU A 326 -13.39 -6.62 -12.75
N PRO A 327 -12.08 -6.91 -12.90
CA PRO A 327 -11.58 -7.74 -14.01
C PRO A 327 -12.19 -9.15 -14.07
N THR A 328 -12.77 -9.62 -12.98
CA THR A 328 -13.49 -10.90 -12.88
C THR A 328 -14.90 -10.86 -13.47
N GLY A 329 -15.35 -9.72 -13.99
CA GLY A 329 -16.72 -9.52 -14.47
C GLY A 329 -17.74 -9.34 -13.34
N LYS A 330 -17.31 -9.21 -12.08
CA LYS A 330 -18.19 -8.91 -10.94
C LYS A 330 -18.28 -7.40 -10.71
N VAL A 331 -19.42 -6.92 -10.24
CA VAL A 331 -19.59 -5.53 -9.82
C VAL A 331 -18.62 -5.19 -8.67
N TRP A 332 -17.92 -4.07 -8.79
CA TRP A 332 -17.12 -3.50 -7.73
C TRP A 332 -18.03 -3.02 -6.60
N GLN A 333 -17.80 -3.51 -5.38
CA GLN A 333 -18.66 -3.19 -4.25
C GLN A 333 -17.94 -3.35 -2.89
N ILE A 334 -18.34 -2.51 -1.94
CA ILE A 334 -17.98 -2.62 -0.52
C ILE A 334 -19.23 -3.09 0.23
N LEU A 335 -19.22 -4.36 0.64
CA LEU A 335 -20.35 -5.00 1.30
C LEU A 335 -20.62 -4.38 2.68
N LEU A 336 -21.90 -4.22 3.06
CA LEU A 336 -22.32 -3.58 4.32
C LEU A 336 -21.68 -4.23 5.55
N TYR A 337 -21.61 -5.56 5.60
CA TYR A 337 -20.94 -6.26 6.71
C TYR A 337 -19.47 -5.83 6.87
N ARG A 338 -18.77 -5.45 5.79
CA ARG A 338 -17.39 -4.95 5.87
C ARG A 338 -17.32 -3.55 6.43
N LEU A 339 -18.31 -2.71 6.12
CA LEU A 339 -18.43 -1.36 6.67
C LEU A 339 -18.60 -1.41 8.19
N VAL A 340 -19.51 -2.27 8.66
CA VAL A 340 -19.77 -2.50 10.10
C VAL A 340 -18.52 -3.01 10.83
N ASN A 341 -17.79 -3.95 10.23
CA ASN A 341 -16.73 -4.67 10.93
C ASN A 341 -15.33 -4.03 10.89
N ARG A 342 -15.15 -2.88 10.22
CA ARG A 342 -13.81 -2.26 10.09
C ARG A 342 -13.81 -0.80 10.46
N ALA A 343 -12.91 -0.43 11.36
CA ALA A 343 -12.75 0.94 11.85
C ALA A 343 -12.57 1.99 10.73
N GLY A 344 -11.80 1.66 9.68
CA GLY A 344 -11.56 2.58 8.57
C GLY A 344 -12.78 2.90 7.70
N TRP A 345 -13.88 2.16 7.86
CA TRP A 345 -15.13 2.36 7.12
C TRP A 345 -16.23 3.02 7.97
N LYS A 346 -15.97 3.29 9.26
CA LYS A 346 -16.93 3.96 10.15
C LYS A 346 -17.49 5.27 9.58
N PRO A 347 -16.69 6.13 8.91
CA PRO A 347 -17.22 7.35 8.29
C PRO A 347 -18.32 7.08 7.26
N LEU A 348 -18.16 6.05 6.43
CA LEU A 348 -19.16 5.67 5.44
C LEU A 348 -20.39 5.05 6.10
N LEU A 349 -20.20 4.23 7.14
CA LEU A 349 -21.32 3.66 7.89
C LEU A 349 -22.18 4.76 8.53
N GLN A 350 -21.54 5.74 9.19
CA GLN A 350 -22.23 6.89 9.77
C GLN A 350 -23.03 7.66 8.72
N LYS A 351 -22.47 7.86 7.53
CA LYS A 351 -23.16 8.52 6.41
C LYS A 351 -24.41 7.75 5.96
N LEU A 352 -24.35 6.41 5.96
CA LEU A 352 -25.51 5.57 5.64
C LEU A 352 -26.60 5.66 6.71
N GLU A 353 -26.22 5.73 7.99
CA GLU A 353 -27.16 5.94 9.11
C GLU A 353 -27.79 7.34 9.03
N ASP A 354 -26.99 8.38 8.79
CA ASP A 354 -27.45 9.77 8.69
C ASP A 354 -28.47 9.98 7.55
N GLU A 355 -28.32 9.24 6.46
CA GLU A 355 -29.24 9.28 5.32
C GLU A 355 -30.44 8.33 5.46
N ASN A 356 -30.54 7.59 6.57
CA ASN A 356 -31.52 6.53 6.83
C ASN A 356 -31.54 5.44 5.74
N LEU A 357 -30.36 5.10 5.20
CA LEU A 357 -30.21 4.07 4.16
C LEU A 357 -30.08 2.66 4.75
N VAL A 358 -29.64 2.59 6.01
CA VAL A 358 -29.48 1.35 6.77
C VAL A 358 -30.16 1.51 8.12
N ASP A 359 -30.97 0.51 8.48
CA ASP A 359 -31.68 0.48 9.76
C ASP A 359 -30.75 0.03 10.89
N GLU A 360 -30.88 0.63 12.07
CA GLU A 360 -30.06 0.30 13.25
C GLU A 360 -30.13 -1.20 13.59
N GLY A 361 -31.30 -1.82 13.45
CA GLY A 361 -31.47 -3.26 13.67
C GLY A 361 -30.65 -4.13 12.70
N VAL A 362 -30.41 -3.68 11.47
CA VAL A 362 -29.55 -4.37 10.50
C VAL A 362 -28.09 -4.28 10.94
N ILE A 363 -27.65 -3.11 11.41
CA ILE A 363 -26.28 -2.90 11.90
C ILE A 363 -26.04 -3.70 13.18
N ALA A 364 -26.99 -3.70 14.12
CA ALA A 364 -26.95 -4.49 15.34
C ALA A 364 -26.86 -6.00 15.02
N GLY A 365 -27.69 -6.49 14.09
CA GLY A 365 -27.66 -7.89 13.65
C GLY A 365 -26.37 -8.29 12.95
N LEU A 366 -25.71 -7.39 12.21
CA LEU A 366 -24.40 -7.64 11.60
C LEU A 366 -23.25 -7.59 12.63
N THR A 367 -23.43 -6.81 13.69
CA THR A 367 -22.46 -6.68 14.79
C THR A 367 -22.51 -7.89 15.71
N SER A 368 -23.71 -8.37 16.07
CA SER A 368 -23.89 -9.54 16.95
C SER A 368 -23.42 -10.86 16.32
N LYS A 369 -23.58 -11.02 15.00
CA LYS A 369 -23.06 -12.18 14.25
C LYS A 369 -21.53 -12.31 14.24
N ARG A 370 -20.80 -11.32 14.73
CA ARG A 370 -19.34 -11.42 14.95
C ARG A 370 -19.01 -12.34 16.13
N GLU A 371 -19.94 -12.48 17.08
CA GLU A 371 -19.74 -13.21 18.33
C GLU A 371 -20.19 -14.67 18.26
N SER A 372 -20.90 -15.06 17.20
CA SER A 372 -21.21 -16.46 16.93
C SER A 372 -19.94 -17.20 16.50
N VAL A 373 -19.21 -17.69 17.48
CA VAL A 373 -18.09 -18.63 17.30
C VAL A 373 -18.67 -19.89 16.67
N VAL A 374 -18.13 -20.30 15.53
CA VAL A 374 -18.44 -21.62 14.96
C VAL A 374 -17.91 -22.66 15.93
N HIS A 375 -18.76 -23.13 16.84
CA HIS A 375 -18.39 -24.05 17.91
C HIS A 375 -17.99 -25.44 17.38
N THR A 376 -18.39 -25.77 16.15
CA THR A 376 -18.00 -27.01 15.50
C THR A 376 -18.01 -26.90 13.98
N LEU A 377 -16.97 -27.40 13.34
CA LEU A 377 -16.91 -27.64 11.88
C LEU A 377 -17.30 -29.08 11.54
N ASP A 378 -17.79 -29.86 12.51
CA ASP A 378 -18.25 -31.23 12.30
C ASP A 378 -19.58 -31.21 11.52
N PRO A 379 -19.62 -31.69 10.26
CA PRO A 379 -20.82 -31.66 9.44
C PRO A 379 -21.99 -32.44 10.06
N ARG A 380 -21.71 -33.38 10.97
CA ARG A 380 -22.74 -34.19 11.66
C ARG A 380 -23.35 -33.46 12.86
N LYS A 381 -22.66 -32.45 13.38
CA LYS A 381 -23.11 -31.61 14.49
C LYS A 381 -23.67 -30.27 14.02
N MET A 382 -23.47 -29.92 12.76
CA MET A 382 -24.27 -28.90 12.06
C MET A 382 -25.70 -29.44 11.85
N GLN A 383 -26.47 -29.54 12.94
CA GLN A 383 -27.91 -29.69 12.79
C GLN A 383 -28.43 -28.39 12.19
N LEU A 384 -28.97 -28.48 10.98
CA LEU A 384 -29.65 -27.41 10.26
C LEU A 384 -30.95 -27.05 11.01
N SER A 385 -30.85 -26.38 12.16
CA SER A 385 -31.99 -25.75 12.78
C SER A 385 -32.31 -24.48 12.01
N GLY A 386 -32.92 -24.63 10.83
CA GLY A 386 -33.73 -23.65 10.09
C GLY A 386 -33.19 -22.25 9.75
N GLN A 387 -32.04 -21.77 10.26
CA GLN A 387 -31.74 -20.33 10.23
C GLN A 387 -30.26 -19.94 10.10
N GLU A 388 -29.32 -20.88 10.10
CA GLU A 388 -27.89 -20.56 10.02
C GLU A 388 -27.20 -21.17 8.80
N VAL A 389 -27.67 -20.81 7.61
CA VAL A 389 -26.86 -21.01 6.39
C VAL A 389 -25.94 -19.80 6.26
N PHE A 390 -24.67 -19.96 6.63
CA PHE A 390 -23.65 -18.97 6.31
C PHE A 390 -23.43 -18.97 4.81
N ASN A 391 -23.97 -17.97 4.12
CA ASN A 391 -23.64 -17.75 2.72
C ASN A 391 -22.19 -17.25 2.62
N LEU A 392 -21.25 -18.19 2.48
CA LEU A 392 -19.84 -17.90 2.27
C LEU A 392 -19.50 -17.60 0.79
N SER A 393 -20.49 -17.54 -0.11
CA SER A 393 -20.25 -17.20 -1.51
C SER A 393 -19.88 -15.71 -1.64
N GLY A 394 -18.57 -15.46 -1.65
CA GLY A 394 -18.00 -14.11 -1.60
C GLY A 394 -16.80 -13.99 -0.65
N TYR A 395 -16.56 -15.00 0.18
CA TYR A 395 -15.29 -15.16 0.89
C TYR A 395 -14.28 -15.77 -0.09
N TYR A 396 -13.14 -15.10 -0.26
CA TYR A 396 -11.93 -15.84 -0.64
C TYR A 396 -11.64 -16.75 0.55
N VAL A 397 -11.86 -18.06 0.39
CA VAL A 397 -11.34 -19.04 1.31
C VAL A 397 -9.82 -18.94 1.18
N LEU A 398 -9.19 -18.23 2.12
CA LEU A 398 -7.75 -18.30 2.27
C LEU A 398 -7.41 -19.78 2.49
N PRO A 399 -6.45 -20.38 1.76
CA PRO A 399 -5.94 -21.68 2.16
C PRO A 399 -5.36 -21.50 3.57
N PHE A 400 -6.08 -22.01 4.57
CA PHE A 400 -5.56 -22.09 5.92
C PHE A 400 -4.30 -22.96 5.84
N THR A 401 -3.16 -22.37 6.16
CA THR A 401 -1.93 -23.12 6.40
C THR A 401 -2.23 -24.15 7.49
N SER A 402 -1.97 -25.42 7.16
CA SER A 402 -2.17 -26.62 7.99
C SER A 402 -2.17 -26.37 9.49
N TYR A 403 -3.29 -26.62 10.16
CA TYR A 403 -3.29 -26.87 11.59
C TYR A 403 -2.80 -28.29 11.84
N GLN A 404 -1.66 -28.44 12.52
CA GLN A 404 -1.31 -29.73 13.12
C GLN A 404 -2.23 -29.96 14.31
N ILE A 405 -3.07 -30.99 14.21
CA ILE A 405 -3.85 -31.51 15.33
C ILE A 405 -2.90 -32.37 16.16
N THR A 406 -2.33 -31.79 17.22
CA THR A 406 -1.67 -32.58 18.26
C THR A 406 -2.74 -33.17 19.17
N ARG A 407 -3.05 -34.46 19.00
CA ARG A 407 -3.78 -35.21 20.03
C ARG A 407 -2.81 -35.55 21.16
N PRO A 408 -3.20 -35.40 22.44
CA PRO A 408 -2.40 -35.95 23.53
C PRO A 408 -2.79 -37.42 23.74
N HIS A 409 -1.88 -38.35 23.46
CA HIS A 409 -1.93 -39.68 24.10
C HIS A 409 -0.52 -40.25 24.35
N PRO A 410 -0.36 -41.08 25.39
CA PRO A 410 0.93 -41.34 26.01
C PRO A 410 1.73 -42.44 25.30
N ILE A 411 3.06 -42.33 25.43
CA ILE A 411 4.11 -43.37 25.61
C ILE A 411 3.62 -44.81 25.25
N THR A 412 4.12 -45.54 24.25
CA THR A 412 5.48 -45.86 23.79
C THR A 412 5.37 -46.52 22.41
N GLN A 413 6.21 -46.15 21.44
CA GLN A 413 6.88 -47.02 20.44
C GLN A 413 7.45 -46.17 19.30
N SER A 414 8.67 -46.52 18.88
CA SER A 414 9.42 -45.90 17.79
C SER A 414 8.67 -46.02 16.46
N ALA A 415 8.34 -44.89 15.83
CA ALA A 415 7.84 -44.85 14.46
C ALA A 415 8.93 -44.30 13.53
N SER A 416 9.38 -45.12 12.58
CA SER A 416 10.23 -44.72 11.48
C SER A 416 9.41 -43.89 10.48
N PHE A 417 9.88 -42.68 10.17
CA PHE A 417 9.28 -41.84 9.13
C PHE A 417 9.92 -42.14 7.78
N THR A 418 9.12 -42.58 6.81
CA THR A 418 9.54 -42.67 5.40
C THR A 418 9.18 -41.38 4.68
N THR A 419 10.18 -40.64 4.20
CA THR A 419 9.97 -39.45 3.35
C THR A 419 9.81 -39.91 1.90
N ILE A 420 8.67 -39.60 1.27
CA ILE A 420 8.42 -39.94 -0.15
C ILE A 420 8.70 -38.70 -1.01
N ASN A 421 9.57 -38.86 -2.01
CA ASN A 421 9.89 -37.81 -2.97
C ASN A 421 8.88 -37.83 -4.13
N LEU A 422 7.99 -36.84 -4.19
CA LEU A 422 6.93 -36.74 -5.19
C LEU A 422 7.44 -36.39 -6.60
N SER A 423 8.72 -36.04 -6.76
CA SER A 423 9.30 -35.66 -8.07
C SER A 423 9.55 -36.84 -9.01
N THR A 424 9.45 -38.09 -8.51
CA THR A 424 9.72 -39.31 -9.30
C THR A 424 8.46 -40.11 -9.66
N MET A 425 7.27 -39.66 -9.28
CA MET A 425 6.03 -40.42 -9.48
C MET A 425 5.32 -40.06 -10.80
N THR A 426 4.76 -41.06 -11.47
CA THR A 426 4.00 -40.94 -12.72
C THR A 426 2.49 -41.04 -12.51
N THR A 427 1.71 -40.62 -13.52
CA THR A 427 0.24 -40.70 -13.44
C THR A 427 -0.20 -42.16 -13.51
N GLY A 428 -0.88 -42.64 -12.48
CA GLY A 428 -1.28 -44.04 -12.35
C GLY A 428 -0.59 -44.78 -11.20
N ASP A 429 0.45 -44.20 -10.61
CA ASP A 429 1.11 -44.80 -9.45
C ASP A 429 0.16 -44.84 -8.24
N SER A 430 0.20 -45.96 -7.52
CA SER A 430 -0.62 -46.21 -6.33
C SER A 430 0.27 -46.48 -5.14
N LEU A 431 -0.02 -45.84 -4.01
CA LEU A 431 0.67 -46.08 -2.75
C LEU A 431 -0.28 -46.77 -1.76
N LEU A 432 0.22 -47.84 -1.15
CA LEU A 432 -0.43 -48.49 -0.02
C LEU A 432 0.04 -47.82 1.27
N ALA A 433 -0.87 -47.12 1.94
CA ALA A 433 -0.60 -46.60 3.27
C ALA A 433 -0.53 -47.75 4.29
N PRO A 434 0.22 -47.61 5.40
CA PRO A 434 0.26 -48.60 6.49
C PRO A 434 -1.12 -48.94 7.08
N SER A 435 -2.12 -48.09 6.86
CA SER A 435 -3.53 -48.32 7.22
C SER A 435 -4.31 -49.18 6.22
N GLY A 436 -3.65 -49.76 5.20
CA GLY A 436 -4.29 -50.62 4.18
C GLY A 436 -5.11 -49.87 3.12
N HIS A 437 -5.05 -48.53 3.09
CA HIS A 437 -5.77 -47.73 2.11
C HIS A 437 -4.88 -47.42 0.89
N CYS A 438 -5.44 -47.54 -0.30
CA CYS A 438 -4.77 -47.22 -1.56
C CYS A 438 -5.05 -45.77 -1.97
N ILE A 439 -4.00 -44.99 -2.19
CA ILE A 439 -4.09 -43.63 -2.70
C ILE A 439 -3.62 -43.62 -4.16
N THR A 440 -4.51 -43.27 -5.07
CA THR A 440 -4.22 -43.18 -6.51
C THR A 440 -4.12 -41.71 -6.92
N ILE A 441 -3.00 -41.33 -7.55
CA ILE A 441 -2.76 -39.96 -8.01
C ILE A 441 -3.15 -39.84 -9.48
N ARG A 442 -4.11 -38.94 -9.79
CA ARG A 442 -4.49 -38.59 -11.17
C ARG A 442 -4.08 -37.16 -11.52
N ARG A 443 -3.42 -37.01 -12.67
CA ARG A 443 -3.03 -35.72 -13.24
C ARG A 443 -4.07 -35.32 -14.29
N HIS A 444 -4.76 -34.21 -14.09
CA HIS A 444 -5.59 -33.61 -15.13
C HIS A 444 -4.75 -32.66 -15.99
N LEU A 445 -4.70 -32.92 -17.29
CA LEU A 445 -4.18 -31.99 -18.29
C LEU A 445 -5.36 -31.23 -18.88
N THR A 446 -5.40 -29.91 -18.68
CA THR A 446 -6.31 -29.02 -19.40
C THR A 446 -5.61 -28.53 -20.66
N THR A 447 -6.06 -29.01 -21.83
CA THR A 447 -5.67 -28.46 -23.13
C THR A 447 -6.52 -27.23 -23.42
N SER A 448 -5.88 -26.06 -23.51
CA SER A 448 -6.51 -24.87 -24.09
C SER A 448 -6.26 -24.86 -25.60
N THR A 449 -7.31 -25.02 -26.39
CA THR A 449 -7.30 -24.84 -27.84
C THR A 449 -7.40 -23.36 -28.18
N LEU A 450 -6.31 -22.77 -28.68
CA LEU A 450 -6.36 -21.49 -29.41
C LEU A 450 -6.89 -21.78 -30.81
N GLY A 451 -8.12 -21.32 -31.10
CA GLY A 451 -8.68 -21.30 -32.44
C GLY A 451 -7.99 -20.24 -33.29
N ALA A 452 -7.32 -20.67 -34.35
CA ALA A 452 -6.86 -19.79 -35.42
C ALA A 452 -8.05 -19.49 -36.35
N SER A 453 -8.52 -18.24 -36.37
CA SER A 453 -9.44 -17.77 -37.41
C SER A 453 -8.62 -17.39 -38.64
N GLY A 454 -8.78 -18.15 -39.72
CA GLY A 454 -8.30 -17.78 -41.05
C GLY A 454 -9.13 -16.64 -41.63
N SER A 455 -8.45 -15.60 -42.10
CA SER A 455 -9.01 -14.56 -42.96
C SER A 455 -8.88 -15.00 -44.42
N ALA A 456 -10.03 -15.13 -45.09
CA ALA A 456 -10.11 -15.14 -46.55
C ALA A 456 -10.52 -13.74 -47.00
N LEU A 457 -9.59 -13.03 -47.65
CA LEU A 457 -9.75 -12.24 -48.87
C LEU A 457 -8.36 -11.79 -49.33
#